data_AF-A0A963WCG6-F1
#
_entry.id   AF-A0A963WCG6-F1
#
_cell.length_a   1.000
_cell.length_b   1.000
_cell.length_c   1.000
_cell.angle_alpha   90.00
_cell.angle_beta   90.00
_cell.angle_gamma   90.00
#
_symmetry.space_group_name_H-M   'P 1'
#
loop_
_entity.id
_entity.type
_entity.pdbx_description
1 polymer ?
#
loop_
_entity_poly.entity_id
_entity_poly.type
_entity_poly.pdbx_seq_one_letter_code
_entity_poly.pdbx_strand_id
1 'polypeptide(L)'
;MALVRPPGYAHSGALLEAAETLMYALRRLGREAGFGRFDVDAEALVVLGAHLLPAAFELPRTAVIFNLEQLPAWAEIHGADAHFYLDRLMRHRVWDYSQANVAWLAGRGHARAAHMPLGYVPELSRIPARVQDVDVLFYGMPNPRRARVLEALRGRGLRVEVLQGVYGEERD
;
A
#
# COMPACT_ATOMS: atom_id res chain seq x y z
N MET A 1 -10.19 9.90 0.69
CA MET A 1 -8.95 9.08 0.79
C MET A 1 -7.76 10.01 0.59
N ALA A 2 -6.76 9.93 1.46
CA ALA A 2 -5.51 10.68 1.35
C ALA A 2 -4.34 9.71 1.16
N LEU A 3 -3.59 9.90 0.08
CA LEU A 3 -2.33 9.20 -0.18
C LEU A 3 -1.16 10.10 0.23
N VAL A 4 -0.32 9.62 1.14
CA VAL A 4 0.89 10.34 1.54
C VAL A 4 1.93 10.22 0.42
N ARG A 5 2.39 11.37 -0.10
CA ARG A 5 3.36 11.44 -1.20
C ARG A 5 4.47 12.44 -0.86
N PRO A 6 5.55 12.01 -0.18
CA PRO A 6 6.70 12.87 0.04
C PRO A 6 7.28 13.36 -1.31
N PRO A 7 7.72 14.62 -1.41
CA PRO A 7 8.37 15.12 -2.62
C PRO A 7 9.55 14.22 -3.04
N GLY A 8 9.59 13.82 -4.31
CA GLY A 8 10.63 12.95 -4.86
C GLY A 8 10.50 11.45 -4.51
N TYR A 9 9.51 11.03 -3.72
CA TYR A 9 9.32 9.62 -3.35
C TYR A 9 8.31 8.91 -4.24
N ALA A 10 8.77 8.48 -5.43
CA ALA A 10 7.94 7.82 -6.45
C ALA A 10 7.23 6.55 -5.96
N HIS A 11 7.81 5.83 -4.99
CA HIS A 11 7.27 4.57 -4.45
C HIS A 11 5.92 4.71 -3.75
N SER A 12 5.50 5.93 -3.41
CA SER A 12 4.11 6.20 -2.99
C SER A 12 3.08 5.74 -4.04
N GLY A 13 3.49 5.66 -5.32
CA GLY A 13 2.68 5.14 -6.42
C GLY A 13 2.24 3.69 -6.22
N ALA A 14 2.96 2.88 -5.45
CA ALA A 14 2.58 1.49 -5.15
C ALA A 14 1.25 1.37 -4.37
N LEU A 15 0.81 2.47 -3.75
CA LEU A 15 -0.41 2.52 -2.92
C LEU A 15 -1.59 3.13 -3.67
N LEU A 16 -1.39 3.61 -4.91
CA LEU A 16 -2.40 4.35 -5.67
C LEU A 16 -3.63 3.51 -5.94
N GLU A 17 -3.46 2.32 -6.53
CA GLU A 17 -4.56 1.46 -6.91
C GLU A 17 -5.26 0.85 -5.69
N ALA A 18 -4.55 0.69 -4.55
CA ALA A 18 -5.19 0.32 -3.29
C ALA A 18 -6.13 1.43 -2.79
N ALA A 19 -5.72 2.70 -2.91
CA ALA A 19 -6.58 3.84 -2.59
C ALA A 19 -7.78 3.94 -3.54
N GLU A 20 -7.57 3.70 -4.84
CA GLU A 20 -8.64 3.66 -5.85
C GLU A 20 -9.63 2.52 -5.55
N THR A 21 -9.14 1.32 -5.24
CA THR A 21 -9.95 0.16 -4.84
C THR A 21 -10.87 0.54 -3.69
N LEU A 22 -10.31 1.15 -2.64
CA LEU A 22 -11.07 1.55 -1.47
C LEU A 22 -12.11 2.63 -1.80
N MET A 23 -11.73 3.63 -2.60
CA MET A 23 -12.64 4.69 -3.04
C MET A 23 -13.83 4.11 -3.81
N TYR A 24 -13.60 3.26 -4.80
CA TYR A 24 -14.67 2.63 -5.58
C TYR A 24 -15.54 1.70 -4.73
N ALA A 25 -14.93 0.93 -3.80
CA ALA A 25 -15.68 0.09 -2.87
C ALA A 25 -16.63 0.92 -1.98
N LEU A 26 -16.15 2.04 -1.43
CA LEU A 26 -16.98 2.94 -0.62
C LEU A 26 -18.11 3.58 -1.42
N ARG A 27 -17.84 4.00 -2.67
CA ARG A 27 -18.88 4.51 -3.59
C ARG A 27 -19.97 3.48 -3.87
N ARG A 28 -19.58 2.22 -4.08
CA ARG A 28 -20.52 1.10 -4.28
C ARG A 28 -21.39 0.82 -3.05
N LEU A 29 -20.91 1.17 -1.85
CA LEU A 29 -21.68 1.12 -0.61
C LEU A 29 -22.54 2.38 -0.39
N GLY A 30 -22.66 3.25 -1.39
CA GLY A 30 -23.48 4.47 -1.33
C GLY A 30 -22.82 5.62 -0.56
N ARG A 31 -21.51 5.56 -0.30
CA ARG A 31 -20.77 6.64 0.36
C ARG A 31 -20.17 7.60 -0.66
N GLU A 32 -20.20 8.89 -0.37
CA GLU A 32 -19.37 9.84 -1.10
C GLU A 32 -17.91 9.64 -0.72
N ALA A 33 -17.10 9.20 -1.67
CA ALA A 33 -15.67 9.02 -1.47
C ALA A 33 -14.88 9.67 -2.61
N GLY A 34 -13.92 10.52 -2.24
CA GLY A 34 -12.97 11.13 -3.16
C GLY A 34 -11.55 10.62 -2.91
N PHE A 35 -10.72 10.73 -3.95
CA PHE A 35 -9.27 10.55 -3.87
C PHE A 35 -8.60 11.90 -4.11
N GLY A 36 -7.72 12.34 -3.21
CA GLY A 36 -7.11 13.66 -3.34
C GLY A 36 -6.28 14.10 -2.14
N ARG A 37 -6.20 15.42 -1.95
CA ARG A 37 -5.45 16.04 -0.84
C ARG A 37 -6.14 15.73 0.50
N PHE A 38 -5.34 15.85 1.54
CA PHE A 38 -5.77 15.79 2.93
C PHE A 38 -6.91 16.80 3.17
N ASP A 39 -8.12 16.28 3.34
CA ASP A 39 -9.31 17.08 3.64
C ASP A 39 -9.67 16.85 5.10
N VAL A 40 -9.53 17.91 5.90
CA VAL A 40 -9.81 17.88 7.34
C VAL A 40 -11.30 17.99 7.65
N ASP A 41 -12.10 18.44 6.67
CA ASP A 41 -13.55 18.62 6.81
C ASP A 41 -14.32 17.35 6.39
N ALA A 42 -13.62 16.35 5.86
CA ALA A 42 -14.21 15.06 5.53
C ALA A 42 -14.76 14.33 6.77
N GLU A 43 -15.95 13.74 6.65
CA GLU A 43 -16.58 12.91 7.72
C GLU A 43 -15.63 11.81 8.22
N ALA A 44 -14.88 11.22 7.29
CA ALA A 44 -13.83 10.25 7.59
C ALA A 44 -12.64 10.43 6.65
N LEU A 45 -11.47 10.68 7.25
CA LEU A 45 -10.20 10.71 6.56
C LEU A 45 -9.52 9.33 6.63
N VAL A 46 -9.45 8.62 5.50
CA VAL A 46 -8.65 7.40 5.39
C VAL A 46 -7.29 7.71 4.76
N VAL A 47 -6.21 7.32 5.43
CA VAL A 47 -4.82 7.65 5.07
C VAL A 47 -4.06 6.40 4.67
N LEU A 48 -3.51 6.41 3.46
CA LEU A 48 -2.57 5.40 2.95
C LEU A 48 -1.15 5.95 2.99
N GLY A 49 -0.17 5.11 3.36
CA GLY A 49 1.24 5.52 3.43
C GLY A 49 1.56 6.35 4.68
N ALA A 50 0.81 6.18 5.78
CA ALA A 50 1.03 6.95 7.01
C ALA A 50 2.43 6.76 7.63
N HIS A 51 3.16 5.69 7.27
CA HIS A 51 4.57 5.49 7.63
C HIS A 51 5.53 6.46 6.92
N LEU A 52 5.08 7.13 5.86
CA LEU A 52 5.86 8.15 5.14
C LEU A 52 5.64 9.57 5.69
N LEU A 53 4.73 9.74 6.64
CA LEU A 53 4.50 11.04 7.27
C LEU A 53 5.68 11.39 8.18
N PRO A 54 6.09 12.68 8.23
CA PRO A 54 7.07 13.13 9.22
C PRO A 54 6.64 12.74 10.64
N ALA A 55 7.61 12.42 11.49
CA ALA A 55 7.34 12.03 12.88
C ALA A 55 6.50 13.09 13.64
N ALA A 56 6.77 14.38 13.38
CA ALA A 56 6.04 15.50 13.97
C ALA A 56 4.64 15.77 13.38
N PHE A 57 4.27 15.10 12.28
CA PHE A 57 2.96 15.30 11.65
C PHE A 57 1.87 14.57 12.44
N GLU A 58 0.93 15.31 13.00
CA GLU A 58 -0.21 14.75 13.74
C GLU A 58 -1.43 14.56 12.82
N LEU A 59 -1.96 13.34 12.81
CA LEU A 59 -3.23 13.04 12.14
C LEU A 59 -4.41 13.43 13.04
N PRO A 60 -5.55 13.86 12.48
CA PRO A 60 -6.80 13.96 13.22
C PRO A 60 -7.11 12.64 13.93
N ARG A 61 -7.56 12.70 15.19
CA ARG A 61 -7.90 11.49 15.98
C ARG A 61 -8.98 10.61 15.33
N THR A 62 -9.79 11.20 14.46
CA THR A 62 -10.84 10.53 13.68
C THR A 62 -10.32 9.82 12.44
N ALA A 63 -9.07 10.08 12.04
CA ALA A 63 -8.47 9.46 10.86
C ALA A 63 -8.35 7.93 11.03
N VAL A 64 -8.53 7.24 9.91
CA VAL A 64 -8.31 5.81 9.78
C VAL A 64 -7.03 5.61 8.99
N ILE A 65 -6.10 4.82 9.54
CA ILE A 65 -4.89 4.43 8.82
C ILE A 65 -5.20 3.13 8.09
N PHE A 66 -5.05 3.13 6.76
CA PHE A 66 -5.05 1.90 6.00
C PHE A 66 -3.62 1.40 5.87
N ASN A 67 -3.25 0.40 6.65
CA ASN A 67 -1.92 -0.18 6.65
C ASN A 67 -1.78 -1.23 5.53
N LEU A 68 -0.71 -1.11 4.74
CA LEU A 68 -0.29 -2.07 3.73
C LEU A 68 1.12 -2.64 4.01
N GLU A 69 1.77 -2.20 5.09
CA GLU A 69 3.09 -2.69 5.51
C GLU A 69 2.98 -4.00 6.29
N GLN A 70 4.00 -4.85 6.19
CA GLN A 70 4.09 -6.11 6.93
C GLN A 70 4.63 -5.86 8.34
N LEU A 71 3.79 -5.73 9.36
CA LEU A 71 4.19 -5.06 10.61
C LEU A 71 5.22 -5.77 11.48
N PRO A 72 5.25 -7.11 11.64
CA PRO A 72 6.37 -7.69 12.38
C PRO A 72 7.70 -7.40 11.67
N ALA A 73 7.76 -7.61 10.35
CA ALA A 73 8.97 -7.42 9.56
C ALA A 73 9.35 -5.95 9.40
N TRP A 74 8.38 -5.05 9.21
CA TRP A 74 8.59 -3.62 9.11
C TRP A 74 9.18 -3.07 10.40
N ALA A 75 8.61 -3.44 11.56
CA ALA A 75 9.16 -3.04 12.85
C ALA A 75 10.60 -3.52 13.06
N GLU A 76 10.91 -4.74 12.63
CA GLU A 76 12.27 -5.31 12.71
C GLU A 76 13.26 -4.56 11.81
N ILE A 77 12.89 -4.29 10.55
CA ILE A 77 13.74 -3.60 9.57
C ILE A 77 14.02 -2.16 9.99
N HIS A 78 13.02 -1.47 10.53
CA HIS A 78 13.11 -0.05 10.88
C HIS A 78 13.62 0.20 12.30
N GLY A 79 13.71 -0.82 13.16
CA GLY A 79 14.32 -0.73 14.48
C GLY A 79 13.77 0.43 15.33
N ALA A 80 14.66 1.30 15.81
CA ALA A 80 14.27 2.47 16.62
C ALA A 80 13.39 3.47 15.84
N ASP A 81 13.59 3.58 14.52
CA ASP A 81 12.80 4.45 13.66
C ASP A 81 11.37 3.91 13.49
N ALA A 82 11.09 2.65 13.83
CA ALA A 82 9.73 2.12 13.75
C ALA A 82 8.76 2.82 14.72
N HIS A 83 9.27 3.47 15.77
CA HIS A 83 8.46 3.98 16.88
C HIS A 83 7.38 4.96 16.42
N PHE A 84 7.69 5.88 15.50
CA PHE A 84 6.71 6.92 15.10
C PHE A 84 5.52 6.33 14.34
N TYR A 85 5.73 5.29 13.52
CA TYR A 85 4.64 4.68 12.78
C TYR A 85 3.81 3.78 13.69
N LEU A 86 4.45 2.99 14.55
CA LEU A 86 3.76 2.14 15.50
C LEU A 86 2.95 2.95 16.50
N ASP A 87 3.50 4.03 17.06
CA ASP A 87 2.75 4.96 17.91
C ASP A 87 1.51 5.52 17.17
N ARG A 88 1.69 5.94 15.91
CA ARG A 88 0.58 6.43 15.09
C ARG A 88 -0.50 5.37 14.89
N LEU A 89 -0.13 4.12 14.63
CA LEU A 89 -1.09 3.01 14.54
C LEU A 89 -1.84 2.86 15.87
N MET A 90 -1.14 2.78 17.00
CA MET A 90 -1.76 2.61 18.32
C MET A 90 -2.76 3.73 18.68
N ARG A 91 -2.53 4.96 18.22
CA ARG A 91 -3.40 6.12 18.51
C ARG A 91 -4.64 6.22 17.59
N HIS A 92 -4.68 5.52 16.46
CA HIS A 92 -5.74 5.67 15.45
C HIS A 92 -6.58 4.40 15.26
N ARG A 93 -7.65 4.52 14.47
CA ARG A 93 -8.31 3.33 13.91
C ARG A 93 -7.43 2.79 12.79
N VAL A 94 -7.31 1.46 12.69
CA VAL A 94 -6.50 0.81 11.67
C VAL A 94 -7.37 -0.12 10.84
N TRP A 95 -7.33 0.07 9.53
CA TRP A 95 -7.76 -0.93 8.55
C TRP A 95 -6.50 -1.59 8.02
N ASP A 96 -6.41 -2.91 8.11
CA ASP A 96 -5.22 -3.65 7.71
C ASP A 96 -5.58 -4.75 6.73
N TYR A 97 -4.83 -4.86 5.64
CA TYR A 97 -5.04 -5.91 4.64
C TYR A 97 -4.74 -7.31 5.16
N SER A 98 -3.96 -7.43 6.24
CA SER A 98 -3.45 -8.69 6.77
C SER A 98 -4.07 -9.01 8.12
N GLN A 99 -4.77 -10.13 8.21
CA GLN A 99 -5.28 -10.64 9.48
C GLN A 99 -4.16 -10.89 10.51
N ALA A 100 -2.96 -11.27 10.05
CA ALA A 100 -1.81 -11.46 10.92
C ALA A 100 -1.32 -10.15 11.54
N ASN A 101 -1.33 -9.05 10.78
CA ASN A 101 -1.02 -7.72 11.33
C ASN A 101 -2.05 -7.30 12.38
N VAL A 102 -3.35 -7.53 12.12
CA VAL A 102 -4.43 -7.23 13.09
C VAL A 102 -4.21 -8.00 14.38
N ALA A 103 -3.93 -9.30 14.31
CA ALA A 103 -3.64 -10.11 15.49
C ALA A 103 -2.38 -9.62 16.23
N TRP A 104 -1.35 -9.23 15.48
CA TRP A 104 -0.10 -8.69 16.03
C TRP A 104 -0.30 -7.34 16.75
N LEU A 105 -1.14 -6.46 16.21
CA LEU A 105 -1.54 -5.21 16.84
C LEU A 105 -2.42 -5.46 18.07
N ALA A 106 -3.37 -6.39 17.98
CA ALA A 106 -4.23 -6.78 19.10
C ALA A 106 -3.40 -7.31 20.29
N GLY A 107 -2.38 -8.15 20.02
CA GLY A 107 -1.43 -8.61 21.03
C GLY A 107 -0.60 -7.51 21.70
N ARG A 108 -0.62 -6.28 21.15
CA ARG A 108 0.00 -5.06 21.72
C ARG A 108 -1.02 -4.11 22.37
N GLY A 109 -2.25 -4.56 22.56
CA GLY A 109 -3.33 -3.77 23.17
C GLY A 109 -4.11 -2.89 22.20
N HIS A 110 -3.94 -3.06 20.88
CA HIS A 110 -4.69 -2.27 19.91
C HIS A 110 -6.13 -2.75 19.77
N ALA A 111 -7.10 -1.99 20.29
CA ALA A 111 -8.52 -2.39 20.29
C ALA A 111 -9.30 -2.03 19.01
N ARG A 112 -8.74 -1.19 18.12
CA ARG A 112 -9.47 -0.59 16.98
C ARG A 112 -8.90 -0.96 15.62
N ALA A 113 -8.24 -2.12 15.52
CA ALA A 113 -7.69 -2.64 14.27
C ALA A 113 -8.71 -3.61 13.67
N ALA A 114 -9.03 -3.45 12.40
CA ALA A 114 -9.97 -4.30 11.67
C ALA A 114 -9.29 -4.86 10.42
N HIS A 115 -9.53 -6.14 10.16
CA HIS A 115 -9.06 -6.79 8.94
C HIS A 115 -9.92 -6.32 7.76
N MET A 116 -9.29 -5.66 6.80
CA MET A 116 -9.90 -5.13 5.59
C MET A 116 -9.05 -5.54 4.39
N PRO A 117 -9.24 -6.75 3.85
CA PRO A 117 -8.50 -7.19 2.68
C PRO A 117 -8.85 -6.33 1.46
N LEU A 118 -7.90 -6.23 0.52
CA LEU A 118 -8.17 -5.60 -0.76
C LEU A 118 -9.13 -6.49 -1.57
N GLY A 119 -10.25 -5.91 -1.97
CA GLY A 119 -11.25 -6.55 -2.80
C GLY A 119 -11.05 -6.25 -4.29
N TYR A 120 -11.96 -6.78 -5.10
CA TYR A 120 -12.05 -6.48 -6.52
C TYR A 120 -12.99 -5.29 -6.77
N VAL A 121 -12.59 -4.39 -7.66
CA VAL A 121 -13.47 -3.37 -8.26
C VAL A 121 -13.27 -3.38 -9.78
N PRO A 122 -14.34 -3.39 -10.58
CA PRO A 122 -14.21 -3.47 -12.04
C PRO A 122 -13.56 -2.23 -12.67
N GLU A 123 -13.59 -1.09 -11.98
CA GLU A 123 -12.95 0.15 -12.43
C GLU A 123 -11.42 0.02 -12.57
N LEU A 124 -10.81 -0.94 -11.88
CA LEU A 124 -9.39 -1.25 -12.03
C LEU A 124 -9.10 -2.34 -13.08
N SER A 125 -10.13 -2.93 -13.70
CA SER A 125 -9.98 -3.82 -14.86
C SER A 125 -9.84 -3.00 -16.15
N ARG A 126 -8.82 -2.12 -16.19
CA ARG A 126 -8.65 -1.08 -17.21
C ARG A 126 -7.50 -1.31 -18.20
N ILE A 127 -6.71 -2.37 -18.02
CA ILE A 127 -5.60 -2.71 -18.92
C ILE A 127 -6.18 -3.52 -20.10
N PRO A 128 -6.08 -3.02 -21.34
CA PRO A 128 -6.55 -3.75 -22.51
C PRO A 128 -5.62 -4.93 -22.83
N ALA A 129 -6.18 -5.96 -23.48
CA ALA A 129 -5.35 -7.02 -24.03
C ALA A 129 -4.33 -6.46 -25.04
N ARG A 130 -3.09 -6.95 -24.95
CA ARG A 130 -1.98 -6.62 -25.85
C ARG A 130 -1.36 -7.89 -26.39
N VAL A 131 -0.62 -7.77 -27.48
CA VAL A 131 0.20 -8.88 -27.98
C VAL A 131 1.27 -9.15 -26.94
N GLN A 132 1.35 -10.38 -26.46
CA GLN A 132 2.36 -10.79 -25.50
C GLN A 132 3.73 -10.85 -26.20
N ASP A 133 4.63 -9.95 -25.80
CA ASP A 133 5.98 -9.78 -26.34
C ASP A 133 7.08 -10.11 -25.33
N VAL A 134 6.72 -10.56 -24.13
CA VAL A 134 7.63 -11.03 -23.08
C VAL A 134 7.14 -12.37 -22.53
N ASP A 135 8.05 -13.20 -22.05
CA ASP A 135 7.70 -14.50 -21.47
C ASP A 135 7.45 -14.40 -19.97
N VAL A 136 8.22 -13.53 -19.31
CA VAL A 136 8.11 -13.25 -17.86
C VAL A 136 8.29 -11.76 -17.62
N LEU A 137 7.38 -11.18 -16.85
CA LEU A 137 7.47 -9.82 -16.36
C LEU A 137 7.51 -9.81 -14.83
N PHE A 138 8.54 -9.20 -14.25
CA PHE A 138 8.69 -9.05 -12.82
C PHE A 138 8.63 -7.57 -12.42
N TYR A 139 7.66 -7.22 -11.59
CA TYR A 139 7.58 -5.92 -10.94
C TYR A 139 8.09 -6.02 -9.50
N GLY A 140 9.14 -5.27 -9.17
CA GLY A 140 9.61 -5.12 -7.81
C GLY A 140 11.11 -4.97 -7.68
N MET A 141 11.58 -4.81 -6.44
CA MET A 141 12.99 -4.65 -6.13
C MET A 141 13.74 -6.00 -6.26
N PRO A 142 14.76 -6.12 -7.12
CA PRO A 142 15.63 -7.29 -7.13
C PRO A 142 16.38 -7.42 -5.80
N ASN A 143 16.55 -8.65 -5.34
CA ASN A 143 17.47 -9.00 -4.27
C ASN A 143 18.26 -10.25 -4.71
N PRO A 144 19.33 -10.67 -4.01
CA PRO A 144 20.16 -11.79 -4.46
C PRO A 144 19.40 -13.10 -4.67
N ARG A 145 18.29 -13.31 -3.93
CA ARG A 145 17.41 -14.47 -4.14
C ARG A 145 16.59 -14.33 -5.42
N ARG A 146 15.96 -13.17 -5.64
CA ARG A 146 15.14 -12.87 -6.83
C ARG A 146 16.00 -12.85 -8.09
N ALA A 147 17.17 -12.22 -8.05
CA ALA A 147 18.11 -12.16 -9.17
C ALA A 147 18.51 -13.55 -9.66
N ARG A 148 18.85 -14.48 -8.73
CA ARG A 148 19.15 -15.88 -9.10
C ARG A 148 18.02 -16.56 -9.86
N VAL A 149 16.77 -16.31 -9.48
CA VAL A 149 15.60 -16.87 -10.18
C VAL A 149 15.44 -16.25 -11.56
N LEU A 150 15.53 -14.92 -11.66
CA LEU A 150 15.36 -14.18 -12.92
C LEU A 150 16.47 -14.57 -13.93
N GLU A 151 17.71 -14.70 -13.49
CA GLU A 151 18.82 -15.16 -14.34
C GLU A 151 18.68 -16.62 -14.75
N ALA A 152 18.17 -17.49 -13.87
CA ALA A 152 17.90 -18.88 -14.23
C ALA A 152 16.76 -19.03 -15.26
N LEU A 153 15.85 -18.06 -15.36
CA LEU A 153 14.83 -17.99 -16.40
C LEU A 153 15.43 -17.51 -17.72
N ARG A 154 16.26 -16.45 -17.68
CA ARG A 154 17.02 -15.97 -18.85
C ARG A 154 17.95 -17.03 -19.42
N GLY A 155 18.64 -17.78 -18.57
CA GLY A 155 19.52 -18.89 -18.96
C GLY A 155 18.79 -20.06 -19.63
N ARG A 156 17.46 -20.13 -19.52
CA ARG A 156 16.61 -21.08 -20.28
C ARG A 156 16.10 -20.50 -21.61
N GLY A 157 16.56 -19.32 -22.00
CA GLY A 157 16.16 -18.65 -23.23
C GLY A 157 14.86 -17.85 -23.14
N LEU A 158 14.30 -17.63 -21.94
CA LEU A 158 13.10 -16.82 -21.76
C LEU A 158 13.43 -15.32 -21.82
N ARG A 159 12.56 -14.55 -22.44
CA ARG A 159 12.56 -13.08 -22.42
C ARG A 159 11.97 -12.60 -21.10
N VAL A 160 12.85 -12.20 -20.18
CA VAL A 160 12.50 -11.76 -18.82
C VAL A 160 12.72 -10.27 -18.68
N GLU A 161 11.62 -9.54 -18.49
CA GLU A 161 11.63 -8.11 -18.19
C GLU A 161 11.49 -7.86 -16.68
N VAL A 162 12.24 -6.87 -16.21
CA VAL A 162 12.28 -6.48 -14.78
C VAL A 162 12.03 -4.99 -14.69
N LEU A 163 10.90 -4.63 -14.09
CA LEU A 163 10.49 -3.25 -13.88
C LEU A 163 10.49 -2.92 -12.39
N GLN A 164 11.03 -1.75 -12.05
CA GLN A 164 11.10 -1.24 -10.69
C GLN A 164 10.82 0.26 -10.69
N GLY A 165 10.02 0.72 -9.74
CA GLY A 165 9.76 2.15 -9.56
C GLY A 165 8.81 2.77 -10.59
N VAL A 166 8.23 1.96 -11.48
CA VAL A 166 7.18 2.35 -12.41
C VAL A 166 5.80 2.05 -11.81
N TYR A 167 4.86 2.98 -11.95
CA TYR A 167 3.54 2.91 -11.32
C TYR A 167 2.47 3.56 -12.21
N GLY A 168 1.20 3.21 -12.01
CA GLY A 168 0.09 3.79 -12.76
C GLY A 168 0.23 3.58 -14.27
N GLU A 169 0.00 4.64 -15.05
CA GLU A 169 0.02 4.59 -16.53
C GLU A 169 1.38 4.17 -17.12
N GLU A 170 2.50 4.42 -16.44
CA GLU A 170 3.81 3.94 -16.93
C GLU A 170 3.96 2.42 -16.76
N ARG A 171 3.24 1.83 -15.79
CA ARG A 171 3.22 0.39 -15.54
C ARG A 171 2.26 -0.34 -16.47
N ASP A 172 1.08 0.23 -16.71
CA ASP A 172 -0.08 -0.34 -17.41
C ASP A 172 0.10 -0.41 -18.94
#